data_AF-A0A2M7GB49-F1
#
_entry.id   AF-A0A2M7GB49-F1
#
_cell.length_a   1.000
_cell.length_b   1.000
_cell.length_c   1.000
_cell.angle_alpha   90.00
_cell.angle_beta   90.00
_cell.angle_gamma   90.00
#
_symmetry.space_group_name_H-M   'P 1'
#
loop_
_entity.id
_entity.type
_entity.pdbx_description
1 polymer ?
#
loop_
_entity_poly.entity_id
_entity_poly.type
_entity_poly.pdbx_seq_one_letter_code
_entity_poly.pdbx_strand_id
1 'polypeptide(L)'
;MKPADQMKVVALSFFSLAILIAMITTVSIITNQAVSGHGGEHGTEAHQSSNNESTAEQAAPKTEEHAAPKTEEHATATKEQAAPKTEEHAAPKTEEHKETKLAVAGDAKAGAEVFKAKTCSTCHTISSLAGATGAVGPKLDGLGKTAATRVTGKDAVTYIKESIENPTTFVVEGFPPAMPALKATMNEKEFEDLVAYLVSL
;
A
#
# COMPACT_ATOMS: atom_id res chain seq x y z
N MET A 1 -5.70 -48.69 -29.91
CA MET A 1 -7.03 -48.23 -29.44
C MET A 1 -8.07 -48.61 -30.49
N LYS A 2 -9.22 -49.15 -30.07
CA LYS A 2 -10.25 -49.70 -30.97
C LYS A 2 -11.07 -48.53 -31.55
N PRO A 3 -11.47 -48.55 -32.83
CA PRO A 3 -12.14 -47.42 -33.49
C PRO A 3 -13.45 -46.97 -32.80
N ALA A 4 -14.05 -47.83 -31.96
CA ALA A 4 -15.24 -47.52 -31.18
C ALA A 4 -15.00 -46.54 -29.99
N ASP A 5 -13.78 -46.41 -29.48
CA ASP A 5 -13.50 -45.48 -28.37
C ASP A 5 -13.26 -44.05 -28.85
N GLN A 6 -12.84 -43.86 -30.10
CA GLN A 6 -12.58 -42.53 -30.66
C GLN A 6 -13.87 -41.73 -30.85
N MET A 7 -15.00 -42.39 -31.13
CA MET A 7 -16.30 -41.71 -31.26
C MET A 7 -16.88 -41.24 -29.92
N LYS A 8 -16.58 -41.92 -28.81
CA LYS A 8 -17.07 -41.53 -27.47
C LYS A 8 -16.36 -40.28 -26.95
N VAL A 9 -15.05 -40.18 -27.16
CA VAL A 9 -14.24 -39.02 -26.76
C VAL A 9 -14.69 -37.77 -27.51
N VAL A 10 -14.95 -37.90 -28.82
CA VAL A 10 -15.43 -36.80 -29.66
C VAL A 10 -16.84 -36.34 -29.24
N ALA A 11 -17.76 -37.26 -28.93
CA ALA A 11 -19.12 -36.93 -28.48
C ALA A 11 -19.16 -36.24 -27.09
N LEU A 12 -18.26 -36.61 -26.18
CA LEU A 12 -18.15 -36.00 -24.85
C LEU A 12 -17.59 -34.56 -24.91
N SER A 13 -16.73 -34.25 -25.88
CA SER A 13 -16.16 -32.90 -26.05
C SER A 13 -17.17 -31.87 -26.59
N PHE A 14 -18.13 -32.28 -27.42
CA PHE A 14 -19.15 -31.36 -27.94
C PHE A 14 -20.24 -31.02 -26.90
N PHE A 15 -20.52 -31.94 -25.97
CA PHE A 15 -21.51 -31.72 -24.92
C PHE A 15 -21.05 -30.67 -23.88
N SER A 16 -19.74 -30.61 -23.57
CA SER A 16 -19.19 -29.60 -22.65
C SER A 16 -19.17 -28.18 -23.23
N LEU A 17 -19.03 -28.02 -24.55
CA LEU A 17 -19.01 -26.71 -25.19
C LEU A 17 -20.41 -26.07 -25.26
N ALA A 18 -21.47 -26.88 -25.40
CA ALA A 18 -22.86 -26.40 -25.44
C ALA A 18 -23.35 -25.91 -24.06
N ILE A 19 -22.90 -26.52 -22.96
CA ILE A 19 -23.27 -26.11 -21.59
C ILE A 19 -22.61 -24.77 -21.22
N LEU A 20 -21.40 -24.50 -21.71
CA LEU A 20 -20.68 -23.25 -21.44
C LEU A 20 -21.32 -22.04 -22.13
N ILE A 21 -21.87 -22.23 -23.35
CA ILE A 21 -22.53 -21.15 -24.10
C ILE A 21 -23.88 -20.76 -23.46
N ALA A 22 -24.64 -21.74 -22.92
CA ALA A 22 -25.93 -21.47 -22.27
C ALA A 22 -25.80 -20.67 -20.95
N MET A 23 -24.68 -20.79 -20.24
CA MET A 23 -24.41 -20.03 -18.99
C MET A 23 -24.04 -18.56 -19.26
N ILE A 24 -23.44 -18.25 -20.42
CA ILE A 24 -23.01 -16.89 -20.75
C ILE A 24 -24.21 -16.00 -21.11
N THR A 25 -25.25 -16.56 -21.74
CA THR A 25 -26.44 -15.79 -22.16
C THR A 25 -27.40 -15.44 -21.01
N THR A 26 -27.40 -16.18 -19.90
CA THR A 26 -28.31 -15.90 -18.77
C THR A 26 -27.80 -14.78 -17.85
N VAL A 27 -26.49 -14.55 -17.79
CA VAL A 27 -25.88 -13.48 -16.99
C VAL A 27 -26.15 -12.09 -17.58
N SER A 28 -26.33 -11.96 -18.90
CA SER A 28 -26.58 -10.67 -19.55
C SER A 28 -28.01 -10.12 -19.40
N ILE A 29 -28.98 -10.90 -18.93
CA ILE A 29 -30.39 -10.45 -18.85
C ILE A 29 -30.69 -9.75 -17.51
N ILE A 30 -29.92 -10.01 -16.45
CA ILE A 30 -30.26 -9.57 -15.08
C ILE A 30 -29.84 -8.12 -14.79
N THR A 31 -28.90 -7.53 -15.53
CA THR A 31 -28.32 -6.22 -15.19
C THR A 31 -29.03 -4.99 -15.77
N ASN A 32 -30.08 -5.13 -16.59
CA ASN A 32 -30.66 -3.98 -17.32
C ASN A 32 -31.97 -3.42 -16.73
N GLN A 33 -32.28 -3.68 -15.45
CA GLN A 33 -33.43 -3.09 -14.76
C GLN A 33 -33.01 -2.19 -13.59
N ALA A 34 -32.33 -1.07 -13.88
CA ALA A 34 -32.20 0.03 -12.92
C ALA A 34 -31.77 1.32 -13.63
N VAL A 35 -32.74 2.06 -14.19
CA VAL A 35 -32.76 3.56 -14.28
C VAL A 35 -34.10 3.93 -14.92
N SER A 36 -35.10 4.25 -14.10
CA SER A 36 -36.26 5.07 -14.46
C SER A 36 -36.98 5.55 -13.19
N GLY A 37 -37.04 6.87 -13.03
CA GLY A 37 -37.70 7.64 -11.96
C GLY A 37 -37.10 9.06 -11.99
N HIS A 38 -37.55 9.98 -12.85
CA HIS A 38 -38.76 10.82 -12.73
C HIS A 38 -38.75 11.55 -11.38
N GLY A 39 -38.42 12.84 -11.27
CA GLY A 39 -38.97 13.97 -12.02
C GLY A 39 -40.14 14.55 -11.20
N GLY A 40 -39.87 15.58 -10.39
CA GLY A 40 -40.87 16.22 -9.53
C GLY A 40 -40.42 17.61 -9.11
N GLU A 41 -41.01 18.62 -9.74
CA GLU A 41 -40.74 20.04 -9.58
C GLU A 41 -41.77 20.70 -8.63
N HIS A 42 -41.40 21.89 -8.17
CA HIS A 42 -42.25 22.99 -7.64
C HIS A 42 -42.81 22.95 -6.22
N GLY A 43 -42.48 24.02 -5.48
CA GLY A 43 -43.10 24.43 -4.23
C GLY A 43 -42.49 25.73 -3.71
N THR A 44 -42.80 26.84 -4.39
CA THR A 44 -42.61 28.20 -3.89
C THR A 44 -43.50 28.43 -2.67
N GLU A 45 -42.97 28.99 -1.58
CA GLU A 45 -43.71 29.95 -0.75
C GLU A 45 -42.77 30.67 0.22
N ALA A 46 -42.77 31.99 0.08
CA ALA A 46 -42.11 32.92 0.98
C ALA A 46 -42.99 33.17 2.21
N HIS A 47 -42.40 33.20 3.40
CA HIS A 47 -42.91 34.04 4.47
C HIS A 47 -41.79 34.43 5.46
N GLN A 48 -41.22 35.58 5.15
CA GLN A 48 -40.91 36.74 6.00
C GLN A 48 -40.98 36.62 7.54
N SER A 49 -39.95 37.25 8.13
CA SER A 49 -39.94 38.03 9.39
C SER A 49 -39.57 37.32 10.70
N SER A 50 -38.36 37.60 11.21
CA SER A 50 -38.16 38.59 12.28
C SER A 50 -36.79 38.43 12.96
N ASN A 51 -35.90 39.34 12.62
CA ASN A 51 -35.02 40.14 13.48
C ASN A 51 -34.63 39.57 14.87
N ASN A 52 -33.34 39.35 15.09
CA ASN A 52 -32.66 40.01 16.20
C ASN A 52 -31.24 40.42 15.81
N GLU A 53 -31.01 41.71 15.92
CA GLU A 53 -29.76 42.43 15.75
C GLU A 53 -29.11 42.58 17.13
N SER A 54 -27.82 42.27 17.24
CA SER A 54 -26.96 42.93 18.21
C SER A 54 -25.50 42.84 17.76
N THR A 55 -25.10 43.89 17.04
CA THR A 55 -23.84 44.66 17.19
C THR A 55 -22.56 43.87 17.47
N ALA A 56 -21.66 43.73 16.48
CA ALA A 56 -20.66 44.72 16.05
C ALA A 56 -19.58 44.99 17.11
N GLU A 57 -18.36 44.52 16.81
CA GLU A 57 -17.14 45.29 17.10
C GLU A 57 -16.08 44.90 16.05
N GLN A 58 -15.69 45.89 15.28
CA GLN A 58 -14.62 45.85 14.28
C GLN A 58 -13.26 45.91 14.98
N ALA A 59 -12.23 45.32 14.37
CA ALA A 59 -11.00 46.01 13.95
C ALA A 59 -9.80 45.05 13.89
N ALA A 60 -9.29 44.82 12.68
CA ALA A 60 -7.85 44.78 12.43
C ALA A 60 -7.34 46.24 12.33
N PRO A 61 -6.03 46.57 12.16
CA PRO A 61 -4.83 45.73 12.00
C PRO A 61 -3.58 46.24 12.79
N LYS A 62 -2.46 45.49 12.78
CA LYS A 62 -1.11 45.94 12.34
C LYS A 62 0.02 45.01 12.80
N THR A 63 0.93 44.82 11.85
CA THR A 63 2.34 44.45 11.87
C THR A 63 3.16 44.91 13.10
N GLU A 64 4.05 44.05 13.62
CA GLU A 64 5.46 44.40 13.82
C GLU A 64 6.33 43.15 14.11
N GLU A 65 7.47 43.14 13.41
CA GLU A 65 8.69 42.36 13.58
C GLU A 65 9.22 42.37 15.02
N HIS A 66 9.92 41.33 15.49
CA HIS A 66 11.18 41.43 16.27
C HIS A 66 11.77 40.05 16.63
N ALA A 67 12.98 39.82 16.09
CA ALA A 67 14.17 39.32 16.79
C ALA A 67 14.15 37.95 17.52
N ALA A 68 14.90 36.99 16.95
CA ALA A 68 15.82 36.14 17.72
C ALA A 68 17.03 36.98 18.20
N PRO A 69 18.02 36.49 18.98
CA PRO A 69 18.20 35.20 19.66
C PRO A 69 18.63 35.36 21.14
N LYS A 70 18.62 34.29 21.96
CA LYS A 70 19.60 34.11 23.06
C LYS A 70 19.90 32.63 23.30
N THR A 71 21.15 32.29 23.00
CA THR A 71 21.97 31.24 23.60
C THR A 71 22.12 31.43 25.10
N GLU A 72 22.09 30.34 25.87
CA GLU A 72 22.96 30.21 27.04
C GLU A 72 23.29 28.74 27.31
N GLU A 73 24.57 28.57 27.57
CA GLU A 73 25.38 27.38 27.73
C GLU A 73 25.28 26.84 29.16
N HIS A 74 25.38 25.52 29.35
CA HIS A 74 26.10 25.02 30.52
C HIS A 74 26.92 23.77 30.15
N ALA A 75 28.24 23.98 30.20
CA ALA A 75 29.32 23.02 30.06
C ALA A 75 29.37 22.00 31.22
N THR A 76 29.87 20.77 31.02
CA THR A 76 31.17 20.19 31.49
C THR A 76 30.86 18.75 31.97
N ALA A 77 31.67 17.69 31.94
CA ALA A 77 33.06 17.41 31.60
C ALA A 77 33.24 15.90 31.28
N THR A 78 34.15 15.62 30.33
CA THR A 78 35.26 14.63 30.33
C THR A 78 35.11 13.25 31.00
N LYS A 79 35.30 12.16 30.22
CA LYS A 79 36.37 11.17 30.48
C LYS A 79 36.71 10.31 29.25
N GLU A 80 37.97 10.46 28.82
CA GLU A 80 38.69 9.65 27.86
C GLU A 80 39.35 8.44 28.55
N GLN A 81 39.21 7.24 27.97
CA GLN A 81 40.18 6.15 28.10
C GLN A 81 40.24 5.34 26.80
N ALA A 82 41.43 5.29 26.21
CA ALA A 82 41.79 4.51 25.04
C ALA A 82 42.18 3.06 25.40
N ALA A 83 41.72 2.10 24.59
CA ALA A 83 42.38 0.95 23.91
C ALA A 83 43.58 0.18 24.56
N PRO A 84 44.04 -0.97 24.01
CA PRO A 84 43.46 -2.01 23.12
C PRO A 84 43.73 -3.46 23.63
N LYS A 85 43.24 -4.50 22.93
CA LYS A 85 44.08 -5.60 22.36
C LYS A 85 43.27 -6.68 21.64
N THR A 86 43.92 -7.14 20.57
CA THR A 86 43.60 -8.11 19.52
C THR A 86 43.85 -9.54 19.97
N GLU A 87 43.09 -10.50 19.42
CA GLU A 87 43.45 -11.92 19.13
C GLU A 87 42.24 -12.51 18.38
N GLU A 88 42.17 -12.44 17.05
CA GLU A 88 42.62 -13.48 16.10
C GLU A 88 42.49 -14.92 16.64
N HIS A 89 41.47 -15.63 16.18
CA HIS A 89 41.54 -17.08 15.92
C HIS A 89 40.84 -17.38 14.59
N ALA A 90 41.68 -17.80 13.65
CA ALA A 90 41.49 -18.84 12.64
C ALA A 90 40.24 -18.80 11.74
N ALA A 91 40.54 -18.68 10.45
CA ALA A 91 39.67 -18.93 9.30
C ALA A 91 38.93 -20.28 9.37
N PRO A 92 37.85 -20.40 8.59
CA PRO A 92 38.02 -21.23 7.40
C PRO A 92 37.58 -20.52 6.12
N LYS A 93 38.37 -20.75 5.08
CA LYS A 93 37.99 -20.58 3.68
C LYS A 93 36.77 -21.46 3.42
N THR A 94 35.74 -20.91 2.77
CA THR A 94 35.22 -21.37 1.47
C THR A 94 34.23 -20.31 0.99
N GLU A 95 34.56 -19.70 -0.14
CA GLU A 95 33.70 -18.84 -0.95
C GLU A 95 32.45 -19.61 -1.38
N GLU A 96 31.28 -19.22 -0.89
CA GLU A 96 30.00 -19.51 -1.53
C GLU A 96 29.15 -18.25 -1.37
N HIS A 97 28.85 -17.58 -2.48
CA HIS A 97 27.89 -16.49 -2.56
C HIS A 97 26.49 -17.01 -2.18
N LYS A 98 26.24 -17.17 -0.88
CA LYS A 98 24.90 -17.37 -0.34
C LYS A 98 24.30 -16.00 -0.11
N GLU A 99 23.65 -15.51 -1.16
CA GLU A 99 22.72 -14.38 -1.12
C GLU A 99 21.87 -14.52 0.16
N THR A 100 22.17 -13.68 1.15
CA THR A 100 21.47 -13.64 2.43
C THR A 100 20.08 -13.09 2.17
N LYS A 101 19.18 -13.97 1.72
CA LYS A 101 17.74 -13.77 1.77
C LYS A 101 17.42 -13.37 3.20
N LEU A 102 17.18 -12.07 3.41
CA LEU A 102 16.65 -11.53 4.65
C LEU A 102 15.48 -12.45 5.03
N ALA A 103 15.57 -13.10 6.18
CA ALA A 103 14.58 -14.08 6.61
C ALA A 103 13.33 -13.33 7.05
N VAL A 104 12.52 -12.91 6.09
CA VAL A 104 11.21 -12.31 6.33
C VAL A 104 10.24 -13.43 6.68
N ALA A 105 9.47 -13.24 7.76
CA ALA A 105 8.37 -14.13 8.09
C ALA A 105 7.26 -13.99 7.03
N GLY A 106 6.58 -15.08 6.70
CA GLY A 106 5.49 -15.09 5.71
C GLY A 106 5.83 -15.74 4.37
N ASP A 107 4.77 -15.93 3.56
CA ASP A 107 4.82 -16.51 2.22
C ASP A 107 4.59 -15.42 1.16
N ALA A 108 5.63 -15.11 0.38
CA ALA A 108 5.59 -14.11 -0.68
C ALA A 108 4.54 -14.42 -1.77
N LYS A 109 4.24 -15.70 -2.06
CA LYS A 109 3.19 -16.03 -3.03
C LYS A 109 1.81 -15.68 -2.48
N ALA A 110 1.57 -15.98 -1.20
CA ALA A 110 0.33 -15.57 -0.53
C ALA A 110 0.23 -14.04 -0.42
N GLY A 111 1.35 -13.36 -0.18
CA GLY A 111 1.41 -11.90 -0.09
C GLY A 111 1.02 -11.17 -1.37
N ALA A 112 1.29 -11.75 -2.54
CA ALA A 112 0.82 -11.20 -3.80
C ALA A 112 -0.72 -11.19 -3.90
N GLU A 113 -1.40 -12.17 -3.30
CA GLU A 113 -2.85 -12.20 -3.20
C GLU A 113 -3.37 -11.17 -2.18
N VAL A 114 -2.69 -11.03 -1.04
CA VAL A 114 -3.01 -9.99 -0.05
C VAL A 114 -2.88 -8.59 -0.66
N PHE A 115 -1.82 -8.34 -1.44
CA PHE A 115 -1.60 -7.07 -2.12
C PHE A 115 -2.79 -6.66 -3.01
N LYS A 116 -3.36 -7.63 -3.74
CA LYS A 116 -4.55 -7.40 -4.56
C LYS A 116 -5.82 -7.25 -3.71
N ALA A 117 -6.00 -8.14 -2.73
CA ALA A 117 -7.20 -8.19 -1.89
C ALA A 117 -7.37 -6.95 -1.00
N LYS A 118 -6.26 -6.37 -0.52
CA LYS A 118 -6.23 -5.15 0.30
C LYS A 118 -6.07 -3.88 -0.54
N THR A 119 -6.44 -3.97 -1.83
CA THR A 119 -6.51 -2.86 -2.79
C THR A 119 -5.20 -2.07 -2.97
N CYS A 120 -4.04 -2.61 -2.60
CA CYS A 120 -2.75 -1.94 -2.78
C CYS A 120 -2.47 -1.67 -4.27
N SER A 121 -2.95 -2.56 -5.14
CA SER A 121 -2.84 -2.47 -6.60
C SER A 121 -3.54 -1.28 -7.24
N THR A 122 -4.51 -0.66 -6.56
CA THR A 122 -5.23 0.51 -7.10
C THR A 122 -4.39 1.78 -7.05
N CYS A 123 -3.46 1.85 -6.09
CA CYS A 123 -2.57 3.00 -5.89
C CYS A 123 -1.15 2.75 -6.37
N HIS A 124 -0.67 1.51 -6.29
CA HIS A 124 0.71 1.14 -6.61
C HIS A 124 0.81 0.23 -7.84
N THR A 125 1.78 0.54 -8.70
CA THR A 125 2.13 -0.30 -9.85
C THR A 125 3.19 -1.32 -9.46
N ILE A 126 3.00 -2.57 -9.90
CA ILE A 126 4.03 -3.62 -9.93
C ILE A 126 3.99 -4.23 -11.33
N SER A 127 5.03 -4.02 -12.13
CA SER A 127 5.02 -4.38 -13.56
C SER A 127 4.87 -5.90 -13.79
N SER A 128 5.34 -6.71 -12.83
CA SER A 128 5.24 -8.18 -12.88
C SER A 128 3.90 -8.75 -12.39
N LEU A 129 3.02 -7.91 -11.80
CA LEU A 129 1.74 -8.35 -11.24
C LEU A 129 0.58 -7.79 -12.06
N ALA A 130 -0.16 -8.67 -12.73
CA ALA A 130 -1.35 -8.28 -13.48
C ALA A 130 -2.38 -7.57 -12.59
N GLY A 131 -2.89 -6.42 -13.07
CA GLY A 131 -3.87 -5.60 -12.36
C GLY A 131 -3.29 -4.63 -11.32
N ALA A 132 -1.98 -4.65 -11.06
CA ALA A 132 -1.28 -3.64 -10.26
C ALA A 132 -0.80 -2.49 -11.16
N THR A 133 -1.71 -1.57 -11.48
CA THR A 133 -1.48 -0.47 -12.42
C THR A 133 -1.72 0.91 -11.79
N GLY A 134 -1.87 0.98 -10.47
CA GLY A 134 -2.09 2.25 -9.77
C GLY A 134 -0.89 3.19 -9.85
N ALA A 135 -1.16 4.50 -9.95
CA ALA A 135 -0.11 5.53 -10.04
C ALA A 135 -0.28 6.67 -9.01
N VAL A 136 -1.14 6.47 -8.01
CA VAL A 136 -1.32 7.43 -6.90
C VAL A 136 -0.10 7.40 -5.96
N GLY A 137 0.46 6.22 -5.74
CA GLY A 137 1.69 5.99 -4.98
C GLY A 137 2.85 5.58 -5.89
N PRO A 138 4.07 5.46 -5.33
CA PRO A 138 5.25 5.06 -6.08
C PRO A 138 5.11 3.66 -6.67
N LYS A 139 5.75 3.44 -7.82
CA LYS A 139 5.98 2.11 -8.40
C LYS A 139 6.81 1.25 -7.42
N LEU A 140 6.43 -0.01 -7.25
CA LEU A 140 7.04 -0.90 -6.24
C LEU A 140 7.96 -1.98 -6.83
N ASP A 141 8.22 -1.97 -8.14
CA ASP A 141 9.26 -2.82 -8.73
C ASP A 141 10.63 -2.52 -8.09
N GLY A 142 11.32 -3.56 -7.61
CA GLY A 142 12.59 -3.40 -6.89
C GLY A 142 12.46 -2.80 -5.49
N LEU A 143 11.26 -2.81 -4.90
CA LEU A 143 11.03 -2.24 -3.57
C LEU A 143 11.94 -2.88 -2.51
N GLY A 144 12.19 -4.18 -2.56
CA GLY A 144 13.03 -4.86 -1.58
C GLY A 144 14.43 -4.24 -1.45
N LYS A 145 14.99 -3.79 -2.59
CA LYS A 145 16.29 -3.11 -2.64
C LYS A 145 16.18 -1.64 -2.26
N THR A 146 15.22 -0.93 -2.84
CA THR A 146 15.10 0.53 -2.65
C THR A 146 14.63 0.91 -1.25
N ALA A 147 13.84 0.07 -0.58
CA ALA A 147 13.37 0.26 0.78
C ALA A 147 14.52 0.42 1.78
N ALA A 148 15.58 -0.40 1.66
CA ALA A 148 16.76 -0.37 2.52
C ALA A 148 17.58 0.93 2.42
N THR A 149 17.32 1.78 1.41
CA THR A 149 18.06 3.03 1.20
C THR A 149 17.21 4.28 1.41
N ARG A 150 15.91 4.15 1.74
CA ARG A 150 15.01 5.29 1.91
C ARG A 150 15.30 6.09 3.18
N VAL A 151 15.64 5.40 4.25
CA VAL A 151 15.87 5.99 5.57
C VAL A 151 17.17 5.43 6.13
N THR A 152 18.14 6.31 6.39
CA THR A 152 19.44 5.94 6.96
C THR A 152 19.26 5.14 8.25
N GLY A 153 19.91 3.98 8.32
CA GLY A 153 19.87 3.10 9.50
C GLY A 153 18.62 2.21 9.61
N LYS A 154 17.72 2.23 8.61
CA LYS A 154 16.54 1.36 8.56
C LYS A 154 16.70 0.30 7.46
N ASP A 155 16.49 -0.97 7.80
CA ASP A 155 16.45 -2.03 6.78
C ASP A 155 15.13 -2.04 5.99
N ALA A 156 15.09 -2.85 4.91
CA ALA A 156 13.93 -2.92 4.03
C ALA A 156 12.66 -3.41 4.74
N VAL A 157 12.76 -4.42 5.61
CA VAL A 157 11.60 -5.00 6.32
C VAL A 157 11.00 -3.96 7.26
N THR A 158 11.85 -3.30 8.05
CA THR A 158 11.45 -2.28 9.01
C THR A 158 10.80 -1.10 8.29
N TYR A 159 11.38 -0.65 7.17
CA TYR A 159 10.80 0.40 6.34
C TYR A 159 9.42 0.00 5.79
N ILE A 160 9.29 -1.21 5.23
CA ILE A 160 8.04 -1.67 4.61
C ILE A 160 6.94 -1.83 5.66
N LYS A 161 7.24 -2.42 6.82
CA LYS A 161 6.27 -2.57 7.92
C LYS A 161 5.77 -1.21 8.40
N GLU A 162 6.69 -0.29 8.68
CA GLU A 162 6.32 1.06 9.11
C GLU A 162 5.53 1.81 8.04
N SER A 163 5.85 1.65 6.75
CA SER A 163 5.10 2.31 5.66
C SER A 163 3.65 1.83 5.57
N ILE A 164 3.33 0.60 6.01
CA ILE A 164 1.97 0.06 5.99
C ILE A 164 1.21 0.39 7.27
N GLU A 165 1.91 0.38 8.41
CA GLU A 165 1.34 0.68 9.73
C GLU A 165 1.14 2.18 9.95
N ASN A 166 2.12 2.98 9.54
CA ASN A 166 2.23 4.42 9.77
C ASN A 166 2.65 5.14 8.47
N PRO A 167 1.78 5.17 7.43
CA PRO A 167 2.14 5.64 6.08
C PRO A 167 2.55 7.12 5.97
N THR A 168 2.27 7.92 7.00
CA THR A 168 2.66 9.34 7.03
C THR A 168 4.01 9.60 7.69
N THR A 169 4.65 8.58 8.31
CA THR A 169 5.97 8.70 8.94
C THR A 169 7.07 9.01 7.93
N PHE A 170 6.99 8.41 6.75
CA PHE A 170 7.89 8.68 5.63
C PHE A 170 7.08 8.70 4.34
N VAL A 171 7.10 9.84 3.65
CA VAL A 171 6.44 10.01 2.36
C VAL A 171 7.52 10.19 1.30
N VAL A 172 7.50 9.35 0.28
CA VAL A 172 8.44 9.44 -0.85
C VAL A 172 8.27 10.79 -1.54
N GLU A 173 9.38 11.48 -1.80
CA GLU A 173 9.39 12.75 -2.52
C GLU A 173 8.60 12.66 -3.84
N GLY A 174 7.77 13.67 -4.10
CA GLY A 174 6.91 13.74 -5.28
C GLY A 174 5.58 13.01 -5.16
N PHE A 175 5.28 12.34 -4.04
CA PHE A 175 3.99 11.68 -3.79
C PHE A 175 3.19 12.35 -2.67
N PRO A 176 1.84 12.36 -2.77
CA PRO A 176 1.00 12.87 -1.70
C PRO A 176 0.96 11.89 -0.51
N PRO A 177 0.71 12.38 0.73
CA PRO A 177 0.47 11.54 1.91
C PRO A 177 -0.93 10.89 1.86
N ALA A 178 -1.19 10.09 0.82
CA ALA A 178 -2.52 9.54 0.51
C ALA A 178 -2.65 8.04 0.83
N MET A 179 -1.57 7.36 1.23
CA MET A 179 -1.61 5.95 1.56
C MET A 179 -2.36 5.74 2.90
N PRO A 180 -3.44 4.93 2.93
CA PRO A 180 -4.18 4.67 4.16
C PRO A 180 -3.45 3.67 5.06
N ALA A 181 -3.70 3.74 6.37
CA ALA A 181 -3.17 2.79 7.35
C ALA A 181 -3.92 1.45 7.26
N LEU A 182 -3.54 0.62 6.29
CA LEU A 182 -4.28 -0.61 5.93
C LEU A 182 -4.01 -1.79 6.87
N LYS A 183 -3.00 -1.73 7.75
CA LYS A 183 -2.69 -2.82 8.68
C LYS A 183 -3.92 -3.25 9.50
N ALA A 184 -4.76 -2.32 9.93
CA ALA A 184 -5.96 -2.61 10.70
C ALA A 184 -7.01 -3.46 9.94
N THR A 185 -6.91 -3.54 8.61
CA THR A 185 -7.82 -4.30 7.74
C THR A 185 -7.36 -5.73 7.46
N MET A 186 -6.22 -6.15 8.04
CA MET A 186 -5.63 -7.46 7.81
C MET A 186 -5.11 -8.10 9.09
N ASN A 187 -5.20 -9.42 9.19
CA ASN A 187 -4.65 -10.16 10.31
C ASN A 187 -3.12 -10.23 10.24
N GLU A 188 -2.50 -10.81 11.27
CA GLU A 188 -1.04 -10.87 11.35
C GLU A 188 -0.41 -11.70 10.23
N LYS A 189 -1.02 -12.84 9.88
CA LYS A 189 -0.51 -13.69 8.82
C LYS A 189 -0.55 -12.99 7.46
N GLU A 190 -1.68 -12.34 7.15
CA GLU A 190 -1.82 -11.56 5.91
C GLU A 190 -0.76 -10.45 5.81
N PHE A 191 -0.47 -9.79 6.94
CA PHE A 191 0.52 -8.73 6.98
C PHE A 191 1.95 -9.25 6.76
N GLU A 192 2.35 -10.33 7.44
CA GLU A 192 3.68 -10.92 7.24
C GLU A 192 3.83 -11.48 5.82
N ASP A 193 2.81 -12.14 5.28
CA ASP A 193 2.80 -12.59 3.88
C ASP A 193 2.97 -11.40 2.92
N LEU A 194 2.25 -10.29 3.13
CA LEU A 194 2.37 -9.07 2.34
C LEU A 194 3.78 -8.46 2.42
N VAL A 195 4.36 -8.38 3.61
CA VAL A 195 5.73 -7.86 3.80
C VAL A 195 6.74 -8.76 3.10
N ALA A 196 6.61 -10.09 3.21
CA ALA A 196 7.44 -11.05 2.49
C ALA A 196 7.37 -10.87 0.97
N TYR A 197 6.18 -10.62 0.43
CA TYR A 197 6.00 -10.32 -0.99
C TYR A 197 6.71 -9.02 -1.38
N LEU A 198 6.47 -7.93 -0.65
CA LEU A 198 7.04 -6.62 -0.94
C LEU A 198 8.58 -6.57 -0.84
N VAL A 199 9.15 -7.32 0.10
CA VAL A 199 10.61 -7.47 0.22
C VAL A 199 11.20 -8.30 -0.94
N SER A 200 10.42 -9.20 -1.54
CA SER A 200 10.86 -10.01 -2.67
C SER A 200 10.87 -9.29 -4.03
N LEU A 201 10.32 -8.07 -4.10
CA LEU A 201 10.20 -7.25 -5.32
C LEU A 201 11.51 -6.60 -5.77
#